data_AF-A0A373NRG3-F1
#
_entry.id   AF-A0A373NRG3-F1
#
_cell.length_a   1.000
_cell.length_b   1.000
_cell.length_c   1.000
_cell.angle_alpha   90.00
_cell.angle_beta   90.00
_cell.angle_gamma   90.00
#
_symmetry.space_group_name_H-M   'P 1'
#
loop_
_entity.id
_entity.type
_entity.pdbx_description
1 polymer ?
#
loop_
_entity_poly.entity_id
_entity_poly.type
_entity_poly.pdbx_seq_one_letter_code
_entity_poly.pdbx_strand_id
1 'polypeptide(L)'
;MNTNQLVHIGNSDISIKEYNGQRVVTLKDIDMVHGRPDGTARKRFNDNRNHFIEGEDFFVITQPSEIRTLGLERPQGGVPEKVILATEQGYLMLVKSFTDDLAWDVQRQLVNGYFKTKETVKRALSPELQMLQGLLSQMVEKELADKERDRQILIAKETADKAVATTENIKEAVKPVFDNWRSEINSKFNRIQKGAGEEFKMLRTEMYTELERRAGCDLNTRLRNKRKRMTENGCTKTEINSLNRMDVIDDDKKLREIFSKIVTEYEIKYCA
;
A
#
# COMPACT_ATOMS: atom_id res chain seq x y z
N MET A 1 18.64 37.92 50.72
CA MET A 1 17.30 38.15 51.30
C MET A 1 16.30 37.62 50.29
N ASN A 2 15.73 36.43 50.51
CA ASN A 2 14.64 35.96 49.66
C ASN A 2 13.38 36.73 50.09
N THR A 3 12.99 37.73 49.29
CA THR A 3 11.66 38.31 49.37
C THR A 3 10.67 37.19 49.10
N ASN A 4 9.99 36.71 50.15
CA ASN A 4 8.86 35.78 50.04
C ASN A 4 7.78 36.48 49.22
N GLN A 5 7.83 36.27 47.91
CA GLN A 5 6.90 36.86 46.97
C GLN A 5 5.54 36.18 47.15
N LEU A 6 4.53 36.96 47.52
CA LEU A 6 3.16 36.49 47.71
C LEU A 6 2.45 36.41 46.36
N VAL A 7 1.68 35.35 46.17
CA VAL A 7 0.78 35.18 45.02
C VAL A 7 -0.64 35.11 45.55
N HIS A 8 -1.50 35.93 44.95
CA HIS A 8 -2.92 35.93 45.24
C HIS A 8 -3.63 34.87 44.40
N ILE A 9 -4.28 33.90 45.06
CA ILE A 9 -5.04 32.84 44.41
C ILE A 9 -6.43 32.76 45.05
N GLY A 10 -7.47 33.06 44.27
CA GLY A 10 -8.83 33.14 44.77
C GLY A 10 -8.95 34.25 45.81
N ASN A 11 -9.25 33.89 47.06
CA ASN A 11 -9.36 34.82 48.18
C ASN A 11 -8.17 34.72 49.16
N SER A 12 -7.10 34.02 48.77
CA SER A 12 -6.00 33.64 49.67
C SER A 12 -4.65 34.08 49.10
N ASP A 13 -3.78 34.58 49.97
CA ASP A 13 -2.39 34.91 49.63
C ASP A 13 -1.46 33.79 50.09
N ILE A 14 -0.69 33.22 49.15
CA ILE A 14 0.31 32.19 49.44
C ILE A 14 1.71 32.69 49.11
N SER A 15 2.68 32.39 49.99
CA SER A 15 4.10 32.62 49.68
C SER A 15 4.59 31.60 48.66
N ILE A 16 5.29 32.06 47.61
CA ILE A 16 6.00 31.19 46.68
C ILE A 16 7.08 30.41 47.43
N LYS A 17 7.08 29.10 47.24
CA LYS A 17 8.08 28.18 47.78
C LYS A 17 8.70 27.42 46.62
N GLU A 18 10.02 27.26 46.66
CA GLU A 18 10.77 26.49 45.66
C GLU A 18 11.59 25.42 46.36
N TYR A 19 11.57 24.21 45.81
CA TYR A 19 12.37 23.08 46.26
C TYR A 19 12.91 22.34 45.05
N ASN A 20 14.22 22.05 45.02
CA ASN A 20 14.91 21.43 43.88
C ASN A 20 14.63 22.10 42.52
N GLY A 21 14.53 23.44 42.50
CA GLY A 21 14.26 24.20 41.28
C GLY A 21 12.82 24.11 40.76
N GLN A 22 11.91 23.53 41.53
CA GLN A 22 10.49 23.41 41.19
C GLN A 22 9.64 24.22 42.17
N ARG A 23 8.54 24.80 41.69
CA ARG A 23 7.52 25.43 42.53
C ARG A 23 6.74 24.36 43.28
N VAL A 24 6.57 24.58 44.57
CA VAL A 24 5.89 23.64 45.46
C VAL A 24 4.92 24.35 46.39
N VAL A 25 3.89 23.63 46.81
CA VAL A 25 2.90 24.09 47.78
C VAL A 25 2.75 23.09 48.92
N THR A 26 2.48 23.56 50.13
CA THR A 26 2.15 22.67 51.25
C THR A 26 0.68 22.25 51.18
N LEU A 27 0.33 21.13 51.81
CA LEU A 27 -1.06 20.72 51.95
C LEU A 27 -1.93 21.77 52.66
N LYS A 28 -1.33 22.54 53.57
CA LYS A 28 -2.00 23.66 54.25
C LYS A 28 -2.27 24.84 53.29
N ASP A 29 -1.31 25.16 52.42
CA ASP A 29 -1.53 26.18 51.37
C ASP A 29 -2.70 25.78 50.47
N ILE A 30 -2.80 24.49 50.11
CA ILE A 30 -3.90 23.94 49.31
C ILE A 30 -5.24 24.08 50.04
N ASP A 31 -5.31 23.69 51.32
CA ASP A 31 -6.53 23.85 52.11
C ASP A 31 -6.98 25.31 52.17
N MET A 32 -6.04 26.23 52.38
CA MET A 32 -6.30 27.68 52.44
C MET A 32 -6.81 28.23 51.10
N VAL A 33 -6.21 27.85 49.98
CA VAL A 33 -6.62 28.31 48.64
C VAL A 33 -7.99 27.77 48.24
N HIS A 34 -8.30 26.53 48.61
CA HIS A 34 -9.61 25.92 48.34
C HIS A 34 -10.68 26.25 49.40
N GLY A 35 -10.37 27.11 50.38
CA GLY A 35 -11.32 27.50 51.44
C GLY A 35 -11.77 26.33 52.33
N ARG A 36 -10.90 25.32 52.51
CA ARG A 36 -11.18 24.09 53.26
C ARG A 36 -10.61 24.15 54.67
N PRO A 37 -11.20 23.42 55.64
CA PRO A 37 -10.61 23.26 56.96
C PRO A 37 -9.21 22.65 56.88
N ASP A 38 -8.30 23.13 57.75
CA ASP A 38 -6.92 22.66 57.82
C ASP A 38 -6.85 21.13 58.03
N GLY A 39 -6.06 20.46 57.19
CA GLY A 39 -5.88 19.02 57.21
C GLY A 39 -6.79 18.24 56.26
N THR A 40 -7.69 18.90 55.53
CA THR A 40 -8.55 18.26 54.53
C THR A 40 -7.73 17.71 53.37
N ALA A 41 -6.80 18.50 52.84
CA ALA A 41 -5.86 18.11 51.80
C ALA A 41 -4.98 16.94 52.26
N ARG A 42 -4.51 16.98 53.52
CA ARG A 42 -3.74 15.87 54.11
C ARG A 42 -4.54 14.58 54.18
N LYS A 43 -5.80 14.65 54.59
CA LYS A 43 -6.69 13.48 54.60
C LYS A 43 -6.82 12.91 53.18
N ARG A 44 -7.13 13.76 52.20
CA ARG A 44 -7.30 13.34 50.79
C ARG A 44 -6.04 12.78 50.15
N PHE A 45 -4.88 13.34 50.47
CA PHE A 45 -3.59 12.83 50.04
C PHE A 45 -3.34 11.43 50.60
N ASN A 46 -3.63 11.21 51.89
CA ASN A 46 -3.46 9.90 52.53
C ASN A 46 -4.46 8.86 52.01
N ASP A 47 -5.75 9.23 51.86
CA ASP A 47 -6.80 8.36 51.33
C ASP A 47 -6.44 7.82 49.92
N ASN A 48 -5.73 8.64 49.13
CA ASN A 48 -5.35 8.32 47.75
C ASN A 48 -3.85 8.07 47.57
N ARG A 49 -3.11 7.82 48.66
CA ARG A 49 -1.62 7.82 48.67
C ARG A 49 -1.01 6.92 47.60
N ASN A 50 -1.66 5.80 47.29
CA ASN A 50 -1.21 4.83 46.29
C ASN A 50 -1.14 5.38 44.86
N HIS A 51 -1.79 6.52 44.58
CA HIS A 51 -1.77 7.17 43.27
C HIS A 51 -0.69 8.24 43.14
N PHE A 52 0.04 8.55 44.22
CA PHE A 52 1.08 9.58 44.25
C PHE A 52 2.47 8.98 44.16
N ILE A 53 3.33 9.59 43.35
CA ILE A 53 4.73 9.20 43.15
C ILE A 53 5.63 10.18 43.90
N GLU A 54 6.47 9.67 44.80
CA GLU A 54 7.44 10.49 45.53
C GLU A 54 8.58 10.92 44.59
N GLY A 55 8.91 12.21 44.61
CA GLY A 55 9.88 12.82 43.69
C GLY A 55 9.27 13.42 42.42
N GLU A 56 8.05 13.00 42.05
CA GLU A 56 7.31 13.54 40.90
C GLU A 56 6.13 14.41 41.37
N ASP A 57 5.23 13.81 42.14
CA ASP A 57 4.02 14.49 42.64
C ASP A 57 4.29 15.24 43.94
N PHE A 58 5.17 14.73 44.78
CA PHE A 58 5.45 15.34 46.07
C PHE A 58 6.83 14.99 46.61
N PHE A 59 7.32 15.81 47.53
CA PHE A 59 8.52 15.57 48.31
C PHE A 59 8.18 15.46 49.81
N VAL A 60 8.89 14.57 50.50
CA VAL A 60 8.88 14.49 51.96
C VAL A 60 10.14 15.14 52.51
N ILE A 61 9.97 16.24 53.24
CA ILE A 61 11.09 16.91 53.89
C ILE A 61 11.02 16.64 55.39
N THR A 62 12.09 16.07 55.92
CA THR A 62 12.25 15.82 57.36
C THR A 62 13.42 16.61 57.95
N GLN A 63 14.32 17.15 57.10
CA GLN A 63 15.49 17.86 57.59
C GLN A 63 15.13 19.27 58.08
N PRO A 64 15.41 19.62 59.34
CA PRO A 64 15.05 20.93 59.88
C PRO A 64 15.66 22.13 59.15
N SER A 65 16.84 21.98 58.55
CA SER A 65 17.49 23.04 57.76
C SER A 65 16.71 23.37 56.48
N GLU A 66 16.28 22.35 55.73
CA GLU A 66 15.51 22.53 54.50
C GLU A 66 14.14 23.16 54.79
N ILE A 67 13.47 22.71 55.85
CA ILE A 67 12.16 23.24 56.26
C ILE A 67 12.24 24.72 56.64
N ARG A 68 13.32 25.14 57.32
CA ARG A 68 13.56 26.56 57.65
C ARG A 68 13.75 27.41 56.40
N THR A 69 14.48 26.91 55.40
CA THR A 69 14.69 27.64 54.13
C THR A 69 13.38 27.91 53.40
N LEU A 70 12.37 27.05 53.58
CA LEU A 70 11.03 27.22 53.03
C LEU A 70 10.13 28.16 53.86
N GLY A 71 10.62 28.71 54.97
CA GLY A 71 9.88 29.61 55.86
C GLY A 71 8.74 28.93 56.63
N LEU A 72 8.85 27.62 56.88
CA LEU A 72 7.81 26.84 57.55
C LEU A 72 8.10 26.70 59.04
N GLU A 73 7.37 27.45 59.85
CA GLU A 73 7.52 27.46 61.32
C GLU A 73 6.21 27.07 62.02
N ARG A 74 6.35 26.46 63.21
CA ARG A 74 5.21 26.15 64.08
C ARG A 74 4.82 27.39 64.89
N PRO A 75 3.53 27.61 65.19
CA PRO A 75 3.09 28.72 66.05
C PRO A 75 3.75 28.74 67.43
N GLN A 76 4.12 27.56 67.94
CA GLN A 76 4.79 27.37 69.23
C GLN A 76 6.32 27.42 69.15
N GLY A 77 6.87 27.83 68.00
CA GLY A 77 8.31 27.81 67.73
C GLY A 77 8.83 26.47 67.21
N GLY A 78 9.94 26.53 66.48
CA GLY A 78 10.57 25.38 65.83
C GLY A 78 9.95 24.99 64.49
N VAL A 79 10.51 23.96 63.86
CA VAL A 79 10.04 23.45 62.56
C VAL A 79 9.22 22.18 62.71
N PRO A 80 8.30 21.91 61.77
CA PRO A 80 7.71 20.58 61.61
C PRO A 80 8.76 19.47 61.50
N GLU A 81 8.47 18.30 62.09
CA GLU A 81 9.28 17.08 61.93
C GLU A 81 9.20 16.53 60.51
N LYS A 82 8.06 16.72 59.85
CA LYS A 82 7.78 16.24 58.50
C LYS A 82 6.90 17.24 57.77
N VAL A 83 7.28 17.59 56.55
CA VAL A 83 6.50 18.43 55.63
C VAL A 83 6.31 17.67 54.31
N ILE A 84 5.11 17.73 53.77
CA ILE A 84 4.80 17.28 52.41
C ILE A 84 4.71 18.50 51.53
N LEU A 85 5.51 18.51 50.46
CA LEU A 85 5.51 19.53 49.43
C LEU A 85 4.93 18.91 48.16
N ALA A 86 3.77 19.38 47.72
CA ALA A 86 3.19 18.97 46.44
C ALA A 86 3.82 19.80 45.31
N THR A 87 4.22 19.11 44.24
CA THR A 87 4.60 19.75 42.98
C THR A 87 3.34 20.20 42.23
N GLU A 88 3.51 20.83 41.07
CA GLU A 88 2.38 21.13 40.18
C GLU A 88 1.57 19.87 39.84
N GLN A 89 2.24 18.76 39.52
CA GLN A 89 1.56 17.50 39.22
C GLN A 89 0.84 16.93 40.45
N GLY A 90 1.47 16.91 41.61
CA GLY A 90 0.82 16.41 42.82
C GLY A 90 -0.36 17.27 43.27
N TYR A 91 -0.31 18.58 43.06
CA TYR A 91 -1.46 19.45 43.27
C TYR A 91 -2.63 19.02 42.37
N LEU A 92 -2.40 18.82 41.06
CA LEU A 92 -3.45 18.38 40.13
C LEU A 92 -4.00 17.00 40.50
N MET A 93 -3.12 16.07 40.90
CA MET A 93 -3.52 14.73 41.36
C MET A 93 -4.39 14.80 42.62
N LEU A 94 -4.10 15.71 43.55
CA LEU A 94 -4.89 15.91 44.76
C LEU A 94 -6.24 16.55 44.46
N VAL A 95 -6.25 17.61 43.65
CA VAL A 95 -7.45 18.38 43.27
C VAL A 95 -8.45 17.54 42.48
N LYS A 96 -8.02 16.49 41.80
CA LYS A 96 -8.93 15.49 41.18
C LYS A 96 -9.98 14.94 42.15
N SER A 97 -9.65 14.84 43.44
CA SER A 97 -10.56 14.33 44.48
C SER A 97 -11.43 15.43 45.13
N PHE A 98 -11.25 16.68 44.71
CA PHE A 98 -11.94 17.83 45.27
C PHE A 98 -13.23 18.11 44.49
N THR A 99 -14.18 18.76 45.14
CA THR A 99 -15.54 18.99 44.62
C THR A 99 -15.97 20.45 44.71
N ASP A 100 -15.03 21.36 44.98
CA ASP A 100 -15.26 22.81 45.07
C ASP A 100 -15.09 23.49 43.70
N ASP A 101 -15.58 24.73 43.60
CA ASP A 101 -15.61 25.48 42.34
C ASP A 101 -14.21 25.73 41.76
N LEU A 102 -13.21 25.98 42.62
CA LEU A 102 -11.83 26.17 42.17
C LEU A 102 -11.26 24.88 41.57
N ALA A 103 -11.54 23.71 42.17
CA ALA A 103 -11.17 22.42 41.59
C ALA A 103 -11.78 22.22 40.19
N TRP A 104 -13.04 22.62 40.00
CA TRP A 104 -13.68 22.60 38.69
C TRP A 104 -13.03 23.55 37.68
N ASP A 105 -12.62 24.74 38.10
CA ASP A 105 -11.89 25.69 37.25
C ASP A 105 -10.52 25.16 36.82
N VAL A 106 -9.76 24.59 37.76
CA VAL A 106 -8.48 23.92 37.48
C VAL A 106 -8.68 22.82 36.44
N GLN A 107 -9.69 21.97 36.63
CA GLN A 107 -10.01 20.89 35.68
C GLN A 107 -10.41 21.45 34.30
N ARG A 108 -11.21 22.53 34.25
CA ARG A 108 -11.56 23.22 33.00
C ARG A 108 -10.33 23.78 32.29
N GLN A 109 -9.38 24.37 33.01
CA GLN A 109 -8.15 24.90 32.43
C GLN A 109 -7.29 23.79 31.81
N LEU A 110 -7.17 22.63 32.47
CA LEU A 110 -6.48 21.47 31.91
C LEU A 110 -7.12 20.96 30.62
N VAL A 111 -8.45 20.77 30.63
CA VAL A 111 -9.22 20.35 29.45
C VAL A 111 -9.04 21.36 28.32
N ASN A 112 -9.23 22.65 28.61
CA ASN A 112 -9.05 23.72 27.64
C ASN A 112 -7.62 23.75 27.09
N GLY A 113 -6.60 23.57 27.92
CA GLY A 113 -5.20 23.51 27.50
C GLY A 113 -4.96 22.37 26.51
N TYR A 114 -5.42 21.15 26.85
CA TYR A 114 -5.24 19.97 26.00
C TYR A 114 -5.91 20.14 24.62
N PHE A 115 -7.18 20.58 24.60
CA PHE A 115 -7.92 20.71 23.33
C PHE A 115 -7.54 21.96 22.53
N LYS A 116 -7.19 23.09 23.16
CA LYS A 116 -6.72 24.30 22.45
C LYS A 116 -5.31 24.15 21.88
N THR A 117 -4.43 23.36 22.50
CA THR A 117 -3.07 23.14 21.97
C THR A 117 -3.08 22.52 20.57
N LYS A 118 -4.10 21.70 20.24
CA LYS A 118 -4.30 21.21 18.86
C LYS A 118 -4.55 22.32 17.84
N GLU A 119 -5.16 23.43 18.26
CA GLU A 119 -5.38 24.60 17.39
C GLU A 119 -4.16 25.52 17.34
N THR A 120 -3.48 25.73 18.47
CA THR A 120 -2.32 26.62 18.56
C THR A 120 -1.10 26.06 17.82
N VAL A 121 -0.86 24.75 17.87
CA VAL A 121 0.24 24.11 17.11
C VAL A 121 0.05 24.27 15.60
N LYS A 122 -1.20 24.30 15.10
CA LYS A 122 -1.47 24.61 13.68
C LYS A 122 -1.21 26.08 13.33
N ARG A 123 -1.39 27.01 14.28
CA ARG A 123 -1.21 28.46 14.06
C ARG A 123 0.21 28.97 14.34
N ALA A 124 0.97 28.26 15.17
CA ALA A 124 2.34 28.63 15.57
C ALA A 124 3.42 28.17 14.58
N LEU A 125 3.06 27.43 13.53
CA LEU A 125 3.98 27.14 12.42
C LEU A 125 4.31 28.47 11.71
N SER A 126 5.60 28.71 11.43
CA SER A 126 6.00 29.87 10.62
C SER A 126 5.33 29.80 9.24
N PRO A 127 5.15 30.94 8.54
CA PRO A 127 4.56 30.94 7.19
C PRO A 127 5.25 29.94 6.24
N GLU A 128 6.57 29.78 6.35
CA GLU A 128 7.33 28.82 5.55
C GLU A 128 6.95 27.36 5.88
N LEU A 129 6.77 27.03 7.16
CA LEU A 129 6.39 25.69 7.59
C LEU A 129 4.92 25.37 7.28
N GLN A 130 4.03 26.37 7.29
CA GLN A 130 2.65 26.21 6.84
C GLN A 130 2.59 25.93 5.33
N MET A 131 3.38 26.65 4.53
CA MET A 131 3.51 26.37 3.10
C MET A 131 4.08 24.98 2.84
N LEU A 132 5.12 24.56 3.57
CA LEU A 132 5.69 23.23 3.45
C LEU A 132 4.67 22.14 3.80
N GLN A 133 3.89 22.32 4.87
CA GLN A 133 2.82 21.39 5.25
C GLN A 133 1.74 21.30 4.17
N GLY A 134 1.36 22.44 3.57
CA GLY A 134 0.42 22.48 2.44
C GLY A 134 0.96 21.74 1.22
N LEU A 135 2.23 21.98 0.85
CA LEU A 135 2.89 21.30 -0.26
C LEU A 135 3.00 19.78 -0.03
N LEU A 136 3.38 19.36 1.18
CA LEU A 136 3.44 17.95 1.56
C LEU A 136 2.07 17.29 1.45
N SER A 137 1.02 17.97 1.93
CA SER A 137 -0.35 17.46 1.85
C SER A 137 -0.79 17.33 0.38
N GLN A 138 -0.48 18.32 -0.46
CA GLN A 138 -0.74 18.28 -1.89
C GLN A 138 0.04 17.16 -2.60
N MET A 139 1.30 16.91 -2.22
CA MET A 139 2.08 15.79 -2.77
C MET A 139 1.48 14.44 -2.40
N VAL A 140 1.05 14.27 -1.15
CA VAL A 140 0.38 13.05 -0.70
C VAL A 140 -0.92 12.83 -1.46
N GLU A 141 -1.75 13.87 -1.63
CA GLU A 141 -2.98 13.80 -2.43
C GLU A 141 -2.69 13.44 -3.89
N LYS A 142 -1.66 14.04 -4.48
CA LYS A 142 -1.25 13.73 -5.86
C LYS A 142 -0.76 12.30 -6.00
N GLU A 143 0.06 11.79 -5.07
CA GLU A 143 0.54 10.41 -5.11
C GLU A 143 -0.62 9.40 -5.00
N LEU A 144 -1.62 9.69 -4.15
CA LEU A 144 -2.82 8.88 -4.05
C LEU A 144 -3.64 8.91 -5.34
N ALA A 145 -3.81 10.09 -5.95
CA ALA A 145 -4.51 10.23 -7.21
C ALA A 145 -3.80 9.50 -8.36
N ASP A 146 -2.46 9.55 -8.41
CA ASP A 146 -1.65 8.85 -9.40
C ASP A 146 -1.78 7.33 -9.23
N LYS A 147 -1.74 6.81 -8.00
CA LYS A 147 -1.97 5.38 -7.72
C LYS A 147 -3.37 4.91 -8.13
N GLU A 148 -4.39 5.73 -7.91
CA GLU A 148 -5.75 5.41 -8.37
C GLU A 148 -5.85 5.44 -9.89
N ARG A 149 -5.20 6.42 -10.53
CA ARG A 149 -5.13 6.50 -12.00
C ARG A 149 -4.45 5.27 -12.60
N ASP A 150 -3.37 4.79 -12.00
CA ASP A 150 -2.68 3.57 -12.43
C ASP A 150 -3.57 2.33 -12.28
N ARG A 151 -4.35 2.23 -11.20
CA ARG A 151 -5.37 1.17 -11.06
C ARG A 151 -6.42 1.23 -12.16
N GLN A 152 -6.93 2.41 -12.47
CA GLN A 152 -7.93 2.60 -13.54
C GLN A 152 -7.34 2.25 -14.91
N ILE A 153 -6.08 2.61 -15.18
CA ILE A 153 -5.39 2.23 -16.42
C ILE A 153 -5.23 0.71 -16.51
N LEU A 154 -4.91 0.03 -15.41
CA LEU A 154 -4.79 -1.43 -15.40
C LEU A 154 -6.12 -2.11 -15.73
N ILE A 155 -7.22 -1.68 -15.11
CA ILE A 155 -8.57 -2.18 -15.38
C ILE A 155 -8.97 -1.90 -16.84
N ALA A 156 -8.70 -0.70 -17.34
CA ALA A 156 -8.97 -0.32 -18.73
C ALA A 156 -8.17 -1.17 -19.73
N LYS A 157 -6.91 -1.49 -19.42
CA LYS A 157 -6.10 -2.41 -20.24
C LYS A 157 -6.66 -3.82 -20.22
N GLU A 158 -7.00 -4.37 -19.05
CA GLU A 158 -7.55 -5.73 -18.95
C GLU A 158 -8.89 -5.86 -19.70
N THR A 159 -9.75 -4.85 -19.60
CA THR A 159 -11.02 -4.81 -20.34
C THR A 159 -10.80 -4.66 -21.84
N ALA A 160 -9.82 -3.85 -22.27
CA ALA A 160 -9.42 -3.76 -23.67
C ALA A 160 -8.87 -5.09 -24.19
N ASP A 161 -8.03 -5.79 -23.43
CA ASP A 161 -7.48 -7.10 -23.81
C ASP A 161 -8.59 -8.15 -23.95
N LYS A 162 -9.57 -8.16 -23.03
CA LYS A 162 -10.78 -9.00 -23.14
C LYS A 162 -11.63 -8.65 -24.37
N ALA A 163 -11.79 -7.37 -24.68
CA ALA A 163 -12.48 -6.92 -25.88
C ALA A 163 -11.73 -7.34 -27.16
N VAL A 164 -10.40 -7.22 -27.19
CA VAL A 164 -9.57 -7.68 -28.30
C VAL A 164 -9.71 -9.20 -28.47
N ALA A 165 -9.56 -9.99 -27.41
CA ALA A 165 -9.71 -11.44 -27.46
C ALA A 165 -11.11 -11.88 -27.94
N THR A 166 -12.17 -11.19 -27.53
CA THR A 166 -13.52 -11.48 -28.03
C THR A 166 -13.69 -11.10 -29.50
N THR A 167 -13.14 -9.97 -29.95
CA THR A 167 -13.14 -9.60 -31.38
C THR A 167 -12.32 -10.54 -32.24
N GLU A 168 -11.19 -11.06 -31.74
CA GLU A 168 -10.38 -12.06 -32.45
C GLU A 168 -11.12 -13.39 -32.58
N ASN A 169 -11.77 -13.86 -31.51
CA ASN A 169 -12.61 -15.06 -31.55
C ASN A 169 -13.80 -14.90 -32.52
N ILE A 170 -14.47 -13.73 -32.54
CA ILE A 170 -15.54 -13.45 -33.50
C ILE A 170 -14.98 -13.38 -34.93
N LYS A 171 -13.80 -12.78 -35.12
CA LYS A 171 -13.12 -12.73 -36.43
C LYS A 171 -12.74 -14.12 -36.94
N GLU A 172 -12.34 -15.04 -36.06
CA GLU A 172 -12.13 -16.44 -36.43
C GLU A 172 -13.44 -17.14 -36.82
N ALA A 173 -14.54 -16.87 -36.10
CA ALA A 173 -15.84 -17.46 -36.37
C ALA A 173 -16.56 -16.89 -37.61
N VAL A 174 -16.26 -15.64 -38.00
CA VAL A 174 -16.94 -14.90 -39.10
C VAL A 174 -16.10 -14.82 -40.38
N LYS A 175 -14.86 -15.32 -40.38
CA LYS A 175 -14.09 -15.45 -41.63
C LYS A 175 -14.88 -16.36 -42.60
N PRO A 176 -15.14 -15.92 -43.85
CA PRO A 176 -15.32 -16.89 -44.92
C PRO A 176 -14.07 -17.76 -44.89
N VAL A 177 -14.22 -19.07 -44.77
CA VAL A 177 -13.10 -20.02 -44.87
C VAL A 177 -12.61 -19.94 -46.31
N PHE A 178 -11.80 -18.93 -46.63
CA PHE A 178 -11.00 -18.92 -47.84
C PHE A 178 -10.02 -20.06 -47.67
N ASP A 179 -10.25 -21.12 -48.43
CA ASP A 179 -9.39 -22.29 -48.47
C ASP A 179 -8.02 -21.89 -49.05
N ASN A 180 -7.13 -21.43 -48.17
CA ASN A 180 -5.82 -20.88 -48.48
C ASN A 180 -4.68 -21.90 -48.25
N TRP A 181 -5.02 -23.18 -48.08
CA TRP A 181 -4.10 -24.23 -47.63
C TRP A 181 -2.81 -24.29 -48.45
N ARG A 182 -2.92 -24.16 -49.77
CA ARG A 182 -1.76 -24.15 -50.66
C ARG A 182 -0.79 -23.01 -50.36
N SER A 183 -1.30 -21.82 -50.06
CA SER A 183 -0.50 -20.65 -49.71
C SER A 183 0.20 -20.85 -48.36
N GLU A 184 -0.48 -21.44 -47.39
CA GLU A 184 0.09 -21.75 -46.07
C GLU A 184 1.24 -22.76 -46.17
N ILE A 185 1.05 -23.85 -46.92
CA ILE A 185 2.09 -24.85 -47.14
C ILE A 185 3.30 -24.27 -47.88
N ASN A 186 3.07 -23.46 -48.92
CA ASN A 186 4.16 -22.79 -49.63
C ASN A 186 4.94 -21.83 -48.72
N SER A 187 4.25 -21.15 -47.79
CA SER A 187 4.90 -20.27 -46.81
C SER A 187 5.80 -21.06 -45.86
N LYS A 188 5.33 -22.22 -45.38
CA LYS A 188 6.13 -23.15 -44.56
C LYS A 188 7.34 -23.70 -45.33
N PHE A 189 7.15 -24.08 -46.60
CA PHE A 189 8.24 -24.49 -47.48
C PHE A 189 9.31 -23.43 -47.64
N ASN A 190 8.93 -22.16 -47.82
CA ASN A 190 9.89 -21.07 -47.90
C ASN A 190 10.67 -20.88 -46.59
N ARG A 191 10.05 -21.11 -45.43
CA ARG A 191 10.73 -21.06 -44.13
C ARG A 191 11.72 -22.23 -43.96
N ILE A 192 11.27 -23.45 -44.26
CA ILE A 192 12.13 -24.65 -44.23
C ILE A 192 13.30 -24.50 -45.20
N GLN A 193 13.08 -23.97 -46.41
CA GLN A 193 14.13 -23.75 -47.39
C GLN A 193 15.19 -22.75 -46.88
N LYS A 194 14.78 -21.70 -46.15
CA LYS A 194 15.72 -20.77 -45.52
C LYS A 194 16.57 -21.43 -44.42
N GLY A 195 15.99 -22.36 -43.66
CA GLY A 195 16.69 -23.08 -42.59
C GLY A 195 17.62 -24.20 -43.09
N ALA A 196 17.21 -24.94 -44.12
CA ALA A 196 17.92 -26.12 -44.62
C ALA A 196 18.87 -25.86 -45.82
N GLY A 197 18.75 -24.71 -46.50
CA GLY A 197 19.61 -24.38 -47.64
C GLY A 197 19.43 -25.32 -48.85
N GLU A 198 20.55 -25.72 -49.48
CA GLU A 198 20.61 -26.54 -50.71
C GLU A 198 19.96 -27.93 -50.58
N GLU A 199 19.76 -28.43 -49.35
CA GLU A 199 19.15 -29.74 -49.10
C GLU A 199 17.63 -29.76 -49.25
N PHE A 200 16.98 -28.59 -49.38
CA PHE A 200 15.52 -28.48 -49.41
C PHE A 200 14.85 -29.33 -50.50
N LYS A 201 15.51 -29.52 -51.65
CA LYS A 201 14.98 -30.36 -52.74
C LYS A 201 14.86 -31.84 -52.32
N MET A 202 15.80 -32.34 -51.53
CA MET A 202 15.76 -33.69 -50.97
C MET A 202 14.70 -33.79 -49.89
N LEU A 203 14.66 -32.82 -48.96
CA LEU A 203 13.65 -32.75 -47.90
C LEU A 203 12.23 -32.69 -48.47
N ARG A 204 12.02 -31.94 -49.55
CA ARG A 204 10.72 -31.88 -50.23
C ARG A 204 10.31 -33.23 -50.81
N THR A 205 11.27 -33.99 -51.34
CA THR A 205 11.01 -35.34 -51.85
C THR A 205 10.67 -36.28 -50.69
N GLU A 206 11.42 -36.20 -49.60
CA GLU A 206 11.19 -36.97 -48.38
C GLU A 206 9.81 -36.71 -47.77
N MET A 207 9.39 -35.43 -47.70
CA MET A 207 8.05 -35.05 -47.23
C MET A 207 6.92 -35.69 -48.07
N TYR A 208 7.10 -35.85 -49.38
CA TYR A 208 6.12 -36.56 -50.21
C TYR A 208 6.15 -38.07 -49.97
N THR A 209 7.33 -38.68 -49.83
CA THR A 209 7.46 -40.11 -49.48
C THR A 209 6.81 -40.42 -48.14
N GLU A 210 7.00 -39.54 -47.15
CA GLU A 210 6.39 -39.67 -45.83
C GLU A 210 4.87 -39.52 -45.89
N LEU A 211 4.35 -38.64 -46.77
CA LEU A 211 2.92 -38.55 -47.04
C LEU A 211 2.38 -39.85 -47.63
N GLU A 212 3.06 -40.41 -48.63
CA GLU A 212 2.67 -41.69 -49.26
C GLU A 212 2.65 -42.82 -48.23
N ARG A 213 3.64 -42.86 -47.33
CA ARG A 213 3.73 -43.81 -46.22
C ARG A 213 2.59 -43.66 -45.20
N ARG A 214 2.31 -42.44 -44.73
CA ARG A 214 1.25 -42.16 -43.73
C ARG A 214 -0.16 -42.32 -44.29
N ALA A 215 -0.36 -41.94 -45.55
CA ALA A 215 -1.67 -42.01 -46.20
C ALA A 215 -1.96 -43.37 -46.84
N GLY A 216 -0.93 -44.20 -47.05
CA GLY A 216 -1.03 -45.50 -47.72
C GLY A 216 -1.43 -45.35 -49.19
N CYS A 217 -0.89 -44.35 -49.90
CA CYS A 217 -1.25 -44.07 -51.29
C CYS A 217 -0.03 -43.68 -52.14
N ASP A 218 -0.11 -43.88 -53.46
CA ASP A 218 0.90 -43.44 -54.42
C ASP A 218 0.44 -42.18 -55.16
N LEU A 219 1.16 -41.06 -54.97
CA LEU A 219 0.81 -39.75 -55.55
C LEU A 219 0.99 -39.75 -57.06
N ASN A 220 1.95 -40.53 -57.60
CA ASN A 220 2.19 -40.60 -59.04
C ASN A 220 1.03 -41.27 -59.78
N THR A 221 0.48 -42.35 -59.22
CA THR A 221 -0.71 -43.04 -59.72
C THR A 221 -1.93 -42.14 -59.64
N ARG A 222 -2.12 -41.43 -58.51
CA ARG A 222 -3.20 -40.45 -58.38
C ARG A 222 -3.08 -39.30 -59.38
N LEU A 223 -1.86 -38.80 -59.62
CA LEU A 223 -1.59 -37.76 -60.62
C LEU A 223 -1.89 -38.26 -62.04
N ARG A 224 -1.47 -39.49 -62.39
CA ARG A 224 -1.79 -40.11 -63.68
C ARG A 224 -3.30 -40.28 -63.87
N ASN A 225 -4.01 -40.71 -62.84
CA ASN A 225 -5.46 -40.84 -62.87
C ASN A 225 -6.16 -39.48 -62.98
N LYS A 226 -5.65 -38.43 -62.32
CA LYS A 226 -6.15 -37.05 -62.46
C LYS A 226 -5.95 -36.54 -63.90
N ARG A 227 -4.76 -36.74 -64.48
CA ARG A 227 -4.48 -36.39 -65.88
C ARG A 227 -5.42 -37.12 -66.85
N LYS A 228 -5.63 -38.42 -66.65
CA LYS A 228 -6.56 -39.22 -67.48
C LYS A 228 -7.99 -38.66 -67.43
N ARG A 229 -8.52 -38.37 -66.23
CA ARG A 229 -9.84 -37.77 -66.05
C ARG A 229 -9.96 -36.40 -66.71
N MET A 230 -8.94 -35.56 -66.62
CA MET A 230 -8.91 -34.24 -67.27
C MET A 230 -8.88 -34.35 -68.80
N THR A 231 -8.17 -35.34 -69.35
CA THR A 231 -8.20 -35.63 -70.80
C THR A 231 -9.59 -36.08 -71.25
N GLU A 232 -10.22 -36.99 -70.50
CA GLU A 232 -11.58 -37.48 -70.77
C GLU A 232 -12.63 -36.36 -70.70
N ASN A 233 -12.41 -35.38 -69.82
CA ASN A 233 -13.25 -34.19 -69.67
C ASN A 233 -12.95 -33.07 -70.71
N GLY A 234 -12.03 -33.29 -71.65
CA GLY A 234 -11.75 -32.34 -72.74
C GLY A 234 -10.91 -31.12 -72.33
N CYS A 235 -10.18 -31.17 -71.21
CA CYS A 235 -9.28 -30.08 -70.81
C CYS A 235 -8.11 -29.91 -71.80
N THR A 236 -7.51 -28.72 -71.82
CA THR A 236 -6.40 -28.43 -72.73
C THR A 236 -5.13 -29.20 -72.33
N LYS A 237 -4.28 -29.50 -73.31
CA LYS A 237 -2.98 -30.16 -73.06
C LYS A 237 -2.10 -29.35 -72.09
N THR A 238 -2.19 -28.03 -72.13
CA THR A 238 -1.44 -27.12 -71.24
C THR A 238 -1.86 -27.27 -69.78
N GLU A 239 -3.18 -27.30 -69.52
CA GLU A 239 -3.72 -27.50 -68.17
C GLU A 239 -3.31 -28.88 -67.62
N ILE A 240 -3.40 -29.93 -68.43
CA ILE A 240 -3.02 -31.30 -68.02
C ILE A 240 -1.53 -31.40 -67.68
N ASN A 241 -0.67 -30.74 -68.46
CA ASN A 241 0.79 -30.78 -68.26
C ASN A 241 1.25 -29.97 -67.04
N SER A 242 0.50 -28.93 -66.66
CA SER A 242 0.79 -28.13 -65.46
C SER A 242 0.55 -28.86 -64.13
N LEU A 243 -0.23 -29.95 -64.15
CA LEU A 243 -0.56 -30.72 -62.96
C LEU A 243 0.66 -31.36 -62.31
N ASN A 244 0.78 -31.16 -61.00
CA ASN A 244 1.85 -31.65 -60.15
C ASN A 244 1.30 -32.38 -58.90
N ARG A 245 2.20 -32.93 -58.08
CA ARG A 245 1.83 -33.66 -56.86
C ARG A 245 1.08 -32.80 -55.84
N MET A 246 1.39 -31.50 -55.73
CA MET A 246 0.65 -30.60 -54.83
C MET A 246 -0.80 -30.49 -55.23
N ASP A 247 -1.13 -30.48 -56.53
CA ASP A 247 -2.52 -30.40 -57.01
C ASP A 247 -3.32 -31.67 -56.72
N VAL A 248 -2.65 -32.81 -56.50
CA VAL A 248 -3.31 -34.04 -56.06
C VAL A 248 -3.58 -34.00 -54.57
N ILE A 249 -2.69 -33.40 -53.80
CA ILE A 249 -2.84 -33.22 -52.35
C ILE A 249 -3.94 -32.20 -52.09
N ASP A 250 -3.94 -31.07 -52.80
CA ASP A 250 -4.91 -29.96 -52.66
C ASP A 250 -6.37 -30.41 -52.82
N ASP A 251 -6.62 -31.31 -53.78
CA ASP A 251 -7.96 -31.84 -54.06
C ASP A 251 -8.49 -32.81 -52.97
N ASP A 252 -7.63 -33.39 -52.13
CA ASP A 252 -7.99 -34.43 -51.17
C ASP A 252 -7.82 -33.93 -49.73
N LYS A 253 -8.95 -33.69 -49.05
CA LYS A 253 -8.99 -33.19 -47.66
C LYS A 253 -8.14 -34.04 -46.70
N LYS A 254 -8.13 -35.37 -46.86
CA LYS A 254 -7.35 -36.26 -46.00
C LYS A 254 -5.84 -36.09 -46.27
N LEU A 255 -5.45 -35.99 -47.53
CA LEU A 255 -4.05 -35.75 -47.88
C LEU A 255 -3.58 -34.38 -47.41
N ARG A 256 -4.43 -33.35 -47.48
CA ARG A 256 -4.12 -32.02 -46.95
C ARG A 256 -3.83 -32.02 -45.46
N GLU A 257 -4.68 -32.66 -44.66
CA GLU A 257 -4.50 -32.75 -43.21
C GLU A 257 -3.22 -33.49 -42.83
N ILE A 258 -2.95 -34.63 -43.49
CA ILE A 258 -1.74 -35.42 -43.23
C ILE A 258 -0.49 -34.65 -43.67
N PHE A 259 -0.52 -34.02 -44.85
CA PHE A 259 0.62 -33.27 -45.36
C PHE A 259 0.89 -32.01 -44.52
N SER A 260 -0.14 -31.28 -44.09
CA SER A 260 0.01 -30.15 -43.16
C SER A 260 0.75 -30.54 -41.89
N LYS A 261 0.47 -31.72 -41.33
CA LYS A 261 1.16 -32.23 -40.14
C LYS A 261 2.64 -32.51 -40.44
N ILE A 262 2.92 -33.23 -41.52
CA ILE A 262 4.30 -33.53 -41.95
C ILE A 262 5.10 -32.24 -42.15
N VAL A 263 4.55 -31.27 -42.90
CA VAL A 263 5.25 -30.01 -43.17
C VAL A 263 5.50 -29.21 -41.88
N THR A 264 4.58 -29.27 -40.91
CA THR A 264 4.77 -28.62 -39.60
C THR A 264 5.86 -29.30 -38.77
N GLU A 265 5.94 -30.64 -38.80
CA GLU A 265 7.02 -31.39 -38.13
C GLU A 265 8.40 -31.04 -38.71
N TYR A 266 8.51 -30.94 -40.04
CA TYR A 266 9.75 -30.50 -40.70
C TYR A 266 10.06 -29.03 -40.43
N GLU A 267 9.05 -28.16 -40.38
CA GLU A 267 9.23 -26.75 -40.01
C GLU A 267 9.82 -26.62 -38.60
N ILE A 268 9.32 -27.37 -37.62
CA ILE A 268 9.90 -27.38 -36.26
C ILE A 268 11.33 -27.92 -36.29
N LYS A 269 11.61 -28.97 -37.05
CA LYS A 269 12.93 -29.62 -37.09
C LYS A 269 14.03 -28.73 -37.70
N TYR A 270 13.69 -27.88 -38.67
CA TYR A 270 14.66 -27.10 -39.45
C TYR A 270 14.57 -25.58 -39.24
N CYS A 271 13.58 -25.08 -38.48
CA CYS A 271 13.40 -23.64 -38.23
C CYS A 271 13.31 -23.26 -36.74
N ALA A 272 13.39 -24.20 -35.81
CA ALA A 272 13.58 -23.94 -34.38
C ALA A 272 15.07 -23.72 -34.06
#